data_AF-A0A2U8DMC8-F1
#
_entry.id   AF-A0A2U8DMC8-F1
#
_cell.length_a   1.000
_cell.length_b   1.000
_cell.length_c   1.000
_cell.angle_alpha   90.00
_cell.angle_beta   90.00
_cell.angle_gamma   90.00
#
_symmetry.space_group_name_H-M   'P 1'
#
loop_
_entity.id
_entity.type
_entity.pdbx_description
1 polymer ?
#
loop_
_entity_poly.entity_id
_entity_poly.type
_entity_poly.pdbx_seq_one_letter_code
_entity_poly.pdbx_strand_id
1 'polypeptide(L)'
;MIFMKFKLIAITEMITTLLFIIGVLEILAMFMKIRVPTVVLTLTIILSIVGSMSEFVKIHKLRKLAYPLIIIYCFIIMPVIGEYIHSKILNISFAVLSFIVIMIFIYKDLIITNKENNSLAK
;
A
#
# COMPACT_ATOMS: atom_id res chain seq x y z
N MET A 1 1.02 15.58 -28.76
CA MET A 1 0.99 15.91 -27.30
C MET A 1 -0.05 15.11 -26.52
N ILE A 2 -1.28 14.93 -27.04
CA ILE A 2 -2.35 14.11 -26.42
C ILE A 2 -1.94 12.63 -26.29
N PHE A 3 -1.28 12.06 -27.31
CA PHE A 3 -0.81 10.67 -27.30
C PHE A 3 0.24 10.37 -26.21
N MET A 4 1.12 11.33 -25.89
CA MET A 4 2.08 11.20 -24.78
C MET A 4 1.38 11.18 -23.42
N LYS A 5 0.30 11.97 -23.24
CA LYS A 5 -0.48 11.96 -21.99
C LYS A 5 -1.10 10.59 -21.72
N PHE A 6 -1.73 9.96 -22.71
CA PHE A 6 -2.31 8.61 -22.55
C PHE A 6 -1.24 7.55 -22.27
N LYS A 7 -0.08 7.63 -22.95
CA LYS A 7 1.04 6.70 -22.70
C LYS A 7 1.59 6.84 -21.29
N LEU A 8 1.70 8.06 -20.77
CA LEU A 8 2.21 8.33 -19.42
C LEU A 8 1.24 7.84 -18.33
N ILE A 9 -0.07 8.00 -18.55
CA ILE A 9 -1.11 7.48 -17.64
C ILE A 9 -1.03 5.95 -17.56
N ALA A 10 -0.94 5.27 -18.70
CA ALA A 10 -0.81 3.82 -18.75
C ALA A 10 0.48 3.32 -18.06
N ILE A 11 1.61 4.01 -18.26
CA ILE A 11 2.87 3.67 -17.58
C ILE A 11 2.73 3.85 -16.06
N THR A 12 2.04 4.91 -15.63
CA THR A 12 1.82 5.18 -14.19
C THR A 12 0.98 4.06 -13.56
N GLU A 13 -0.10 3.63 -14.21
CA GLU A 13 -0.93 2.50 -13.75
C GLU A 13 -0.16 1.18 -13.76
N MET A 14 0.70 0.94 -14.75
CA MET A 14 1.54 -0.26 -14.79
C MET A 14 2.52 -0.29 -13.61
N ILE A 15 3.15 0.85 -13.32
CA ILE A 15 4.10 0.98 -12.20
C ILE A 15 3.39 0.80 -10.86
N THR A 16 2.20 1.37 -10.65
CA THR A 16 1.45 1.20 -9.40
C THR A 16 1.01 -0.25 -9.19
N THR A 17 0.60 -0.94 -10.25
CA THR A 17 0.24 -2.37 -10.17
C THR A 17 1.45 -3.23 -9.82
N LEU A 18 2.60 -2.91 -10.41
CA LEU A 18 3.85 -3.63 -10.15
C LEU A 18 4.35 -3.38 -8.72
N LEU A 19 4.22 -2.14 -8.21
CA LEU A 19 4.46 -1.79 -6.80
C LEU A 19 3.54 -2.54 -5.84
N PHE A 20 2.27 -2.71 -6.20
CA PHE A 20 1.33 -3.48 -5.40
C PHE A 20 1.75 -4.96 -5.31
N ILE A 21 2.13 -5.57 -6.43
CA ILE A 21 2.62 -6.96 -6.46
C ILE A 21 3.88 -7.11 -5.62
N ILE A 22 4.85 -6.20 -5.76
CA ILE A 22 6.08 -6.19 -4.95
C ILE A 22 5.73 -6.07 -3.47
N GLY A 23 4.83 -5.16 -3.09
CA GLY A 23 4.40 -5.01 -1.69
C GLY A 23 3.76 -6.28 -1.13
N VAL A 24 2.91 -6.97 -1.89
CA VAL A 24 2.32 -8.26 -1.47
C VAL A 24 3.41 -9.33 -1.31
N LEU A 25 4.36 -9.41 -2.23
CA LEU A 25 5.48 -10.35 -2.15
C LEU A 25 6.37 -10.07 -0.95
N GLU A 26 6.66 -8.81 -0.63
CA GLU A 26 7.45 -8.42 0.54
C GLU A 26 6.73 -8.79 1.85
N ILE A 27 5.40 -8.59 1.92
CA ILE A 27 4.59 -9.01 3.08
C ILE A 27 4.64 -10.54 3.24
N LEU A 28 4.47 -11.29 2.15
CA LEU A 28 4.59 -12.75 2.18
C LEU A 28 5.99 -13.21 2.60
N ALA A 29 7.03 -12.56 2.07
CA ALA A 29 8.42 -12.82 2.45
C ALA A 29 8.65 -12.60 3.95
N MET A 30 8.07 -11.55 4.55
CA MET A 30 8.10 -11.33 6.00
C MET A 30 7.46 -12.48 6.79
N PHE A 31 6.28 -12.96 6.38
CA PHE A 31 5.63 -14.10 7.04
C PHE A 31 6.45 -15.39 6.92
N MET A 32 7.12 -15.58 5.79
CA MET A 32 8.01 -16.72 5.55
C MET A 32 9.41 -16.54 6.17
N LYS A 33 9.67 -15.43 6.88
CA LYS A 33 10.98 -15.05 7.44
C LYS A 33 12.11 -14.99 6.39
N ILE A 34 11.76 -14.70 5.14
CA ILE A 34 12.72 -14.46 4.06
C ILE A 34 13.24 -13.03 4.23
N ARG A 35 14.57 -12.86 4.29
CA ARG A 35 15.19 -11.53 4.37
C ARG A 35 15.02 -10.80 3.03
N VAL A 36 14.15 -9.80 3.02
CA VAL A 36 14.07 -8.82 1.93
C VAL A 36 15.22 -7.81 2.10
N PRO A 37 15.99 -7.49 1.05
CA PRO A 37 17.03 -6.48 1.14
C PRO A 37 16.44 -5.13 1.56
N THR A 38 17.07 -4.46 2.53
CA THR A 38 16.62 -3.16 3.05
C THR A 38 16.51 -2.09 1.98
N VAL A 39 17.36 -2.15 0.95
CA VAL A 39 17.30 -1.26 -0.22
C VAL A 39 15.97 -1.39 -0.96
N VAL A 40 15.47 -2.62 -1.16
CA VAL A 40 14.21 -2.88 -1.86
C VAL A 40 13.05 -2.35 -1.03
N LEU A 41 13.04 -2.64 0.28
CA LEU A 41 12.01 -2.16 1.21
C LEU A 41 11.94 -0.62 1.24
N THR A 42 13.10 0.04 1.24
CA THR A 42 13.21 1.50 1.24
C THR A 42 12.68 2.10 -0.07
N LEU A 43 13.02 1.50 -1.20
CA LEU A 43 12.49 1.89 -2.51
C LEU A 43 10.97 1.74 -2.57
N THR A 44 10.42 0.63 -2.08
CA THR A 44 8.97 0.39 -2.05
C THR A 44 8.24 1.44 -1.21
N ILE A 45 8.78 1.81 -0.05
CA ILE A 45 8.22 2.87 0.80
C ILE A 45 8.26 4.23 0.07
N ILE A 46 9.41 4.62 -0.48
CA ILE A 46 9.57 5.90 -1.19
C ILE A 46 8.61 5.99 -2.38
N LEU A 47 8.56 4.95 -3.21
CA LEU A 47 7.69 4.90 -4.38
C LEU A 47 6.21 4.96 -3.98
N SER A 48 5.84 4.34 -2.86
CA SER A 48 4.47 4.39 -2.34
C SER A 48 4.10 5.78 -1.83
N ILE A 49 5.02 6.49 -1.19
CA ILE A 49 4.83 7.90 -0.79
C ILE A 49 4.66 8.77 -2.03
N VAL A 50 5.52 8.62 -3.03
CA VAL A 50 5.45 9.40 -4.28
C VAL A 50 4.14 9.13 -5.02
N GLY A 51 3.73 7.86 -5.15
CA GLY A 51 2.48 7.47 -5.79
C GLY A 51 1.26 8.04 -5.07
N SER A 52 1.23 7.90 -3.75
CA SER A 52 0.17 8.47 -2.90
C SER A 52 0.09 9.99 -2.97
N MET A 53 1.23 10.68 -2.96
CA MET A 53 1.29 12.13 -3.14
C MET A 53 0.82 12.56 -4.54
N SER A 54 1.17 11.80 -5.58
CA SER A 54 0.68 12.06 -6.94
C SER A 54 -0.84 11.95 -7.02
N GLU A 55 -1.44 10.91 -6.42
CA GLU A 55 -2.90 10.79 -6.33
C GLU A 55 -3.53 11.87 -5.46
N PHE A 56 -2.89 12.23 -4.34
CA PHE A 56 -3.34 13.32 -3.49
C PHE A 56 -3.40 14.64 -4.26
N VAL A 57 -2.35 14.99 -5.02
CA VAL A 57 -2.35 16.22 -5.84
C VAL A 57 -3.44 16.18 -6.91
N LYS A 58 -3.69 15.02 -7.53
CA LYS A 58 -4.73 14.88 -8.56
C LYS A 58 -6.15 15.03 -7.99
N ILE A 59 -6.43 14.43 -6.84
CA ILE A 59 -7.81 14.26 -6.34
C ILE A 59 -8.08 15.15 -5.11
N HIS A 60 -7.05 15.78 -4.53
CA HIS A 60 -7.09 16.60 -3.30
C HIS A 60 -7.69 15.86 -2.08
N LYS A 61 -7.55 14.53 -2.04
CA LYS A 61 -8.16 13.70 -0.99
C LYS A 61 -7.14 13.15 -0.02
N LEU A 62 -7.18 13.65 1.21
CA LEU A 62 -6.29 13.25 2.31
C LEU A 62 -6.29 11.74 2.56
N ARG A 63 -7.40 11.03 2.30
CA ARG A 63 -7.48 9.57 2.49
C ARG A 63 -6.46 8.78 1.65
N LYS A 64 -5.97 9.32 0.53
CA LYS A 64 -4.91 8.68 -0.27
C LYS A 64 -3.54 8.69 0.43
N LEU A 65 -3.33 9.56 1.42
CA LEU A 65 -2.12 9.57 2.26
C LEU A 65 -2.09 8.42 3.28
N ALA A 66 -3.19 7.70 3.48
CA ALA A 66 -3.21 6.55 4.37
C ALA A 66 -2.43 5.34 3.81
N TYR A 67 -2.32 5.19 2.48
CA TYR A 67 -1.60 4.09 1.85
C TYR A 67 -0.11 4.00 2.25
N PRO A 68 0.69 5.08 2.17
CA PRO A 68 2.08 5.03 2.62
C PRO A 68 2.19 4.79 4.13
N LEU A 69 1.24 5.29 4.94
CA LEU A 69 1.18 4.99 6.38
C LEU A 69 0.94 3.50 6.65
N ILE A 70 0.03 2.87 5.89
CA ILE A 70 -0.24 1.42 5.98
C ILE A 70 1.03 0.61 5.64
N ILE A 71 1.77 1.04 4.62
CA ILE A 71 3.00 0.37 4.18
C ILE A 71 4.09 0.51 5.25
N ILE A 72 4.31 1.71 5.78
CA ILE A 72 5.24 1.93 6.91
C ILE A 72 4.84 1.07 8.11
N TYR A 73 3.54 0.99 8.40
CA TYR A 73 3.04 0.15 9.48
C TYR A 73 3.37 -1.33 9.26
N CYS A 74 3.09 -1.88 8.08
CA CYS A 74 3.35 -3.29 7.76
C CYS A 74 4.83 -3.65 7.75
N PHE A 75 5.69 -2.76 7.23
CA PHE A 75 7.09 -3.09 6.99
C PHE A 75 8.07 -2.63 8.07
N ILE A 76 7.70 -1.65 8.89
CA ILE A 76 8.57 -1.12 9.94
C ILE A 76 7.96 -1.41 11.30
N ILE A 77 6.74 -0.93 11.54
CA ILE A 77 6.14 -0.95 12.88
C ILE A 77 5.80 -2.39 13.29
N MET A 78 5.17 -3.16 12.41
CA MET A 78 4.71 -4.51 12.71
C MET A 78 5.85 -5.50 12.99
N PRO A 79 6.96 -5.54 12.23
CA PRO A 79 8.13 -6.33 12.59
C PRO A 79 8.75 -5.93 13.92
N VAL A 80 8.88 -4.62 14.19
CA VAL A 80 9.42 -4.10 15.46
C VAL A 80 8.54 -4.55 16.62
N ILE A 81 7.22 -4.41 16.53
CA ILE A 81 6.29 -4.91 17.55
C ILE A 81 6.42 -6.44 17.70
N GLY A 82 6.57 -7.15 16.58
CA GLY A 82 6.75 -8.60 16.56
C GLY A 82 7.97 -9.11 17.32
N GLU A 83 9.05 -8.30 17.43
CA GLU A 83 10.23 -8.64 18.24
C GLU A 83 9.95 -8.61 19.75
N TYR A 84 9.00 -7.79 20.20
CA TYR A 84 8.62 -7.71 21.61
C TYR A 84 7.61 -8.80 22.01
N ILE A 85 6.87 -9.35 21.05
CA ILE A 85 5.89 -10.41 21.31
C ILE A 85 6.59 -11.77 21.42
N HIS A 86 6.76 -12.26 22.65
CA HIS A 86 7.42 -13.53 22.93
C HIS A 86 6.61 -14.76 22.46
N SER A 87 5.27 -14.66 22.39
CA SER A 87 4.41 -15.75 21.94
C SER A 87 4.21 -15.71 20.43
N LYS A 88 4.64 -16.78 19.75
CA LYS A 88 4.45 -16.95 18.30
C LYS A 88 2.98 -16.87 17.88
N ILE A 89 2.07 -17.40 18.70
CA ILE A 89 0.62 -17.37 18.43
C ILE A 89 0.07 -15.95 18.53
N LEU A 90 0.50 -15.18 19.53
CA LEU A 90 0.08 -13.78 19.68
C LEU A 90 0.61 -12.92 18.52
N ASN A 91 1.84 -13.15 18.08
CA ASN A 91 2.43 -12.41 16.96
C ASN A 91 1.67 -12.68 15.64
N ILE A 92 1.38 -13.95 15.34
CA ILE A 92 0.58 -14.33 14.16
C ILE A 92 -0.84 -13.76 14.26
N SER A 93 -1.48 -13.83 15.44
CA SER A 93 -2.83 -13.31 15.64
C SER A 93 -2.89 -11.79 15.45
N PHE A 94 -1.90 -11.06 15.96
CA PHE A 94 -1.75 -9.62 15.76
C PHE A 94 -1.57 -9.29 14.27
N ALA A 95 -0.68 -10.01 13.59
CA ALA A 95 -0.44 -9.86 12.16
C ALA A 95 -1.71 -10.03 11.32
N VAL A 96 -2.48 -11.10 11.58
CA VAL A 96 -3.74 -11.39 10.89
C VAL A 96 -4.78 -10.32 11.18
N LEU A 97 -4.92 -9.89 12.44
CA LEU A 97 -5.86 -8.83 12.81
C LEU A 97 -5.54 -7.51 12.09
N SER A 98 -4.26 -7.11 12.07
CA SER A 98 -3.81 -5.92 11.35
C SER A 98 -4.11 -6.01 9.85
N PHE A 99 -3.89 -7.17 9.24
CA PHE A 99 -4.21 -7.39 7.83
C PHE A 99 -5.71 -7.23 7.54
N ILE A 100 -6.58 -7.77 8.41
CA ILE A 100 -8.04 -7.63 8.29
C ILE A 100 -8.45 -6.15 8.35
N VAL A 101 -7.91 -5.39 9.31
CA VAL A 101 -8.19 -3.95 9.46
C VAL A 101 -7.79 -3.18 8.21
N ILE A 102 -6.61 -3.47 7.65
CA ILE A 102 -6.12 -2.86 6.41
C ILE A 102 -7.05 -3.19 5.23
N MET A 103 -7.48 -4.45 5.11
CA MET A 103 -8.40 -4.85 4.03
C MET A 103 -9.75 -4.14 4.12
N ILE A 104 -10.30 -3.98 5.33
CA ILE A 104 -11.53 -3.21 5.55
C ILE A 104 -11.35 -1.75 5.12
N PHE A 105 -10.22 -1.13 5.48
CA PHE A 105 -9.90 0.24 5.10
C PHE A 105 -9.81 0.40 3.58
N ILE A 106 -9.03 -0.46 2.91
CA ILE A 106 -8.87 -0.45 1.45
C ILE A 106 -10.20 -0.66 0.75
N TYR A 107 -11.01 -1.62 1.21
CA TYR A 107 -12.31 -1.91 0.63
C TYR A 107 -13.28 -0.72 0.76
N LYS A 108 -13.32 -0.08 1.94
CA LYS A 108 -14.10 1.15 2.14
C LYS A 108 -13.62 2.28 1.22
N ASP A 109 -12.32 2.50 1.09
CA ASP A 109 -11.77 3.53 0.20
C ASP A 109 -12.17 3.27 -1.27
N LEU A 110 -12.15 2.01 -1.70
CA LEU A 110 -12.51 1.60 -3.04
C LEU A 110 -13.99 1.85 -3.33
N ILE A 111 -14.90 1.50 -2.40
CA ILE A 111 -16.34 1.79 -2.54
C ILE A 111 -16.57 3.31 -2.66
N ILE A 112 -15.96 4.10 -1.78
CA ILE A 112 -16.17 5.56 -1.78
C ILE A 112 -15.64 6.16 -3.08
N THR A 113 -14.46 5.75 -3.53
CA THR A 113 -13.85 6.21 -4.78
C THR A 113 -14.72 5.83 -5.98
N ASN A 114 -15.25 4.61 -6.04
CA ASN A 114 -16.12 4.18 -7.12
C ASN A 114 -17.45 4.96 -7.14
N LYS A 115 -18.03 5.23 -5.97
CA LYS A 115 -19.25 6.05 -5.84
C LYS A 115 -19.03 7.48 -6.36
N GLU A 116 -17.89 8.09 -6.02
CA GLU A 116 -17.55 9.44 -6.47
C GLU A 116 -17.30 9.50 -7.98
N ASN A 117 -16.58 8.53 -8.54
CA ASN A 117 -16.33 8.45 -9.98
C ASN A 117 -17.64 8.27 -10.77
N ASN A 118 -18.57 7.45 -10.27
CA ASN A 118 -19.89 7.29 -10.88
C ASN A 118 -20.79 8.54 -10.72
N SER A 119 -20.58 9.36 -9.69
CA SER A 119 -21.34 10.61 -9.51
C SER A 119 -20.85 11.76 -10.41
N LEU A 120 -19.57 11.74 -10.81
CA LEU A 120 -18.99 12.71 -11.75
C LEU A 120 -19.26 12.36 -13.22
N ALA A 121 -19.71 11.14 -13.50
CA ALA A 121 -20.06 10.65 -14.85
C ALA A 121 -21.55 10.86 -15.21
N LYS A 122 -22.38 11.34 -14.27
CA LYS A 122 -23.76 11.78 -14.48
C LYS A 122 -23.83 13.30 -14.57
#